data_AF-A0A8H6DGT4-F1
#
_entry.id   AF-A0A8H6DGT4-F1
#
_cell.length_a   1.000
_cell.length_b   1.000
_cell.length_c   1.000
_cell.angle_alpha   90.00
_cell.angle_beta   90.00
_cell.angle_gamma   90.00
#
_symmetry.space_group_name_H-M   'P 1'
#
loop_
_entity.id
_entity.type
_entity.pdbx_description
1 polymer ?
#
loop_
_entity_poly.entity_id
_entity_poly.type
_entity_poly.pdbx_seq_one_letter_code
_entity_poly.pdbx_strand_id
1 'polypeptide(L)'
;MTSAKEGHIQWIEGLRGIASTLVWIAHVTRAYDYDLYSPISGEGLRPRLLQLPFLRIMTQGRMGVIIFIYVTGYVCALKPLALYRRGNYEAGWSCVSKSALRRLPRLLYPSAVATVIAWTATQLGLFEAAKMTNSYYLTQTVQDKLPLPSAVGQLFVNIFNTWTGAGNKYDVHQGTLFELFKGGMYVLLFISATAKVQAKFRMGASLLLWGYLWACGRPYFMQFWWGVFMNDLHNSRLSQRISWSKSRYIPFFGFLSVALGLFIASFPESRIELAPWSSWQNQILSATVPKDSEYPKFASSFGFCLLTIGGVLLPGCTGILSHRALVWLGKRSFAVYLLHGTLLRWLLTWMVYGTGLSPGLQVQQPEGAPPKLEYAGNTWLLFCLPVWLGVLYGLAEIWTRYVDTAAERFTNNLVAYTRQEDLKELSLV
;
A
#
# COMPACT_ATOMS: atom_id res chain seq x y z
N MET A 1 -8.77 23.56 -21.32
CA MET A 1 -9.64 22.49 -20.76
C MET A 1 -8.95 21.13 -20.57
N THR A 2 -7.75 20.91 -21.11
CA THR A 2 -6.93 19.68 -20.94
C THR A 2 -6.17 19.62 -19.61
N SER A 3 -5.57 20.74 -19.17
CA SER A 3 -4.82 20.84 -17.90
C SER A 3 -5.62 20.44 -16.65
N ALA A 4 -6.92 20.78 -16.58
CA ALA A 4 -7.78 20.42 -15.44
C ALA A 4 -8.11 18.90 -15.38
N LYS A 5 -8.14 18.20 -16.53
CA LYS A 5 -8.32 16.74 -16.57
C LYS A 5 -7.05 15.99 -16.20
N GLU A 6 -5.88 16.53 -16.56
CA GLU A 6 -4.57 15.97 -16.17
C GLU A 6 -4.29 16.15 -14.68
N GLY A 7 -4.62 17.31 -14.10
CA GLY A 7 -4.52 17.56 -12.66
C GLY A 7 -5.39 16.62 -11.81
N HIS A 8 -6.55 16.16 -12.32
CA HIS A 8 -7.44 15.24 -11.61
C HIS A 8 -6.87 13.80 -11.48
N ILE A 9 -5.85 13.42 -12.26
CA ILE A 9 -5.18 12.11 -12.13
C ILE A 9 -3.86 12.26 -11.36
N GLN A 10 -3.18 13.40 -11.48
CA GLN A 10 -1.87 13.62 -10.85
C GLN A 10 -1.89 13.50 -9.33
N TRP A 11 -2.92 14.00 -8.64
CA TRP A 11 -3.00 13.87 -7.17
C TRP A 11 -3.11 12.41 -6.72
N ILE A 12 -3.75 11.54 -7.53
CA ILE A 12 -3.86 10.10 -7.24
C ILE A 12 -2.48 9.45 -7.33
N GLU A 13 -1.71 9.81 -8.35
CA GLU A 13 -0.33 9.35 -8.49
C GLU A 13 0.54 9.87 -7.33
N GLY A 14 0.42 11.14 -6.95
CA GLY A 14 1.14 11.66 -5.80
C GLY A 14 0.79 10.96 -4.49
N LEU A 15 -0.48 10.63 -4.29
CA LEU A 15 -0.94 9.87 -3.14
C LEU A 15 -0.35 8.44 -3.12
N ARG A 16 -0.25 7.78 -4.28
CA ARG A 16 0.48 6.51 -4.43
C ARG A 16 1.97 6.66 -4.11
N GLY A 17 2.58 7.80 -4.46
CA GLY A 17 3.97 8.13 -4.13
C GLY A 17 4.21 8.19 -2.63
N ILE A 18 3.34 8.89 -1.90
CA ILE A 18 3.34 8.90 -0.43
C ILE A 18 3.19 7.48 0.11
N ALA A 19 2.23 6.71 -0.41
CA ALA A 19 2.00 5.34 0.04
C ALA A 19 3.22 4.44 -0.11
N SER A 20 3.86 4.44 -1.29
CA SER A 20 5.09 3.65 -1.50
C SER A 20 6.25 4.09 -0.60
N THR A 21 6.32 5.40 -0.29
CA THR A 21 7.35 5.94 0.60
C THR A 21 7.16 5.44 2.02
N LEU A 22 5.93 5.51 2.53
CA LEU A 22 5.56 4.99 3.85
C LEU A 22 5.81 3.47 3.98
N VAL A 23 5.61 2.71 2.89
CA VAL A 23 5.85 1.26 2.89
C VAL A 23 7.33 0.94 3.11
N TRP A 24 8.23 1.49 2.30
CA TRP A 24 9.65 1.15 2.47
C TRP A 24 10.21 1.70 3.79
N ILE A 25 9.78 2.89 4.25
CA ILE A 25 10.19 3.43 5.55
C ILE A 25 9.80 2.46 6.65
N ALA A 26 8.57 1.95 6.62
CA ALA A 26 8.09 0.99 7.61
C ALA A 26 8.89 -0.30 7.62
N HIS A 27 9.26 -0.83 6.45
CA HIS A 27 10.08 -2.04 6.40
C HIS A 27 11.52 -1.81 6.86
N VAL A 28 12.10 -0.64 6.59
CA VAL A 28 13.39 -0.23 7.15
C VAL A 28 13.29 -0.12 8.68
N THR A 29 12.29 0.60 9.21
CA THR A 29 12.15 0.75 10.67
C THR A 29 11.83 -0.58 11.33
N ARG A 30 11.06 -1.47 10.70
CA ARG A 30 10.80 -2.81 11.25
C ARG A 30 12.06 -3.68 11.26
N ALA A 31 12.94 -3.52 10.28
CA ALA A 31 14.18 -4.27 10.18
C ALA A 31 15.23 -3.79 11.20
N TYR A 32 15.35 -2.46 11.43
CA TYR A 32 16.49 -1.89 12.16
C TYR A 32 16.12 -1.12 13.44
N ASP A 33 14.86 -0.70 13.64
CA ASP A 33 14.42 0.09 14.80
C ASP A 33 12.95 -0.21 15.16
N TYR A 34 12.72 -1.44 15.62
CA TYR A 34 11.36 -1.94 15.91
C TYR A 34 10.64 -1.16 17.03
N ASP A 35 11.38 -0.52 17.92
CA ASP A 35 10.84 0.28 19.02
C ASP A 35 9.97 1.46 18.54
N LEU A 36 10.15 1.93 17.30
CA LEU A 36 9.33 3.00 16.70
C LEU A 36 7.84 2.60 16.55
N TYR A 37 7.52 1.31 16.65
CA TYR A 37 6.14 0.81 16.64
C TYR A 37 5.41 1.00 17.98
N SER A 38 6.14 1.31 19.04
CA SER A 38 5.62 1.67 20.36
C SER A 38 5.54 3.20 20.53
N PRO A 39 4.61 3.72 21.37
CA PRO A 39 4.56 5.15 21.65
C PRO A 39 5.75 5.65 22.48
N ILE A 40 6.40 4.75 23.24
CA ILE A 40 7.64 4.98 23.98
C ILE A 40 8.48 3.69 23.90
N SER A 41 9.81 3.82 23.85
CA SER A 41 10.73 2.67 23.79
C SER A 41 10.80 1.84 25.08
N GLY A 42 10.24 2.31 26.19
CA GLY A 42 10.27 1.62 27.48
C GLY A 42 9.63 2.45 28.58
N GLU A 43 9.33 1.81 29.70
CA GLU A 43 8.78 2.49 30.88
C GLU A 43 9.77 3.53 31.42
N GLY A 44 9.25 4.69 31.83
CA GLY A 44 10.05 5.79 32.38
C GLY A 44 10.92 6.55 31.36
N LEU A 45 10.97 6.12 30.09
CA LEU A 45 11.72 6.80 29.03
C LEU A 45 10.89 7.92 28.38
N ARG A 46 11.58 8.90 27.81
CA ARG A 46 10.93 9.94 26.97
C ARG A 46 10.71 9.41 25.55
N PRO A 47 9.57 9.74 24.90
CA PRO A 47 9.32 9.35 23.52
C PRO A 47 10.35 9.99 22.58
N ARG A 48 10.82 9.22 21.61
CA ARG A 48 11.65 9.72 20.50
C ARG A 48 10.77 10.50 19.52
N LEU A 49 11.39 11.36 18.71
CA LEU A 49 10.67 12.23 17.75
C LEU A 49 9.68 11.47 16.85
N LEU A 50 10.09 10.33 16.31
CA LEU A 50 9.27 9.47 15.44
C LEU A 50 8.29 8.55 16.21
N GLN A 51 8.23 8.62 17.54
CA GLN A 51 7.22 7.97 18.37
C GLN A 51 6.10 8.93 18.79
N LEU A 52 6.29 10.23 18.60
CA LEU A 52 5.27 11.25 18.88
C LEU A 52 4.06 11.11 17.94
N PRO A 53 2.86 11.50 18.39
CA PRO A 53 1.69 11.57 17.52
C PRO A 53 1.98 12.47 16.30
N PHE A 54 1.23 12.28 15.22
CA PHE A 54 1.41 12.89 13.90
C PHE A 54 2.65 12.40 13.16
N LEU A 55 3.84 12.46 13.79
CA LEU A 55 5.12 12.13 13.14
C LEU A 55 5.30 10.62 12.93
N ARG A 56 4.82 9.80 13.87
CA ARG A 56 4.94 8.34 13.78
C ARG A 56 4.16 7.68 12.65
N ILE A 57 3.27 8.43 11.98
CA ILE A 57 2.63 7.94 10.74
C ILE A 57 3.67 7.53 9.70
N MET A 58 4.84 8.18 9.71
CA MET A 58 5.93 7.90 8.78
C MET A 58 6.49 6.48 8.92
N THR A 59 6.45 5.87 10.10
CA THR A 59 7.17 4.62 10.41
C THR A 59 6.27 3.38 10.51
N GLN A 60 4.95 3.55 10.75
CA GLN A 60 4.06 2.40 10.95
C GLN A 60 3.72 1.58 9.69
N GLY A 61 3.78 2.17 8.49
CA GLY A 61 3.48 1.52 7.20
C GLY A 61 2.00 1.24 6.88
N ARG A 62 1.13 1.08 7.89
CA ARG A 62 -0.31 0.79 7.72
C ARG A 62 -1.03 1.76 6.77
N MET A 63 -0.70 3.05 6.88
CA MET A 63 -1.28 4.10 6.03
C MET A 63 -0.97 3.90 4.54
N GLY A 64 0.22 3.40 4.19
CA GLY A 64 0.55 3.12 2.79
C GLY A 64 -0.36 2.06 2.18
N VAL A 65 -0.62 0.98 2.91
CA VAL A 65 -1.54 -0.09 2.48
C VAL A 65 -2.97 0.44 2.31
N ILE A 66 -3.46 1.20 3.29
CA ILE A 66 -4.81 1.81 3.25
C ILE A 66 -4.96 2.74 2.03
N ILE A 67 -3.94 3.55 1.74
CA ILE A 67 -3.95 4.42 0.57
C ILE A 67 -4.06 3.61 -0.73
N PHE A 68 -3.29 2.53 -0.89
CA PHE A 68 -3.38 1.71 -2.11
C PHE A 68 -4.76 1.06 -2.29
N ILE A 69 -5.38 0.61 -1.20
CA ILE A 69 -6.72 0.05 -1.21
C ILE A 69 -7.77 1.11 -1.59
N TYR A 70 -7.73 2.27 -0.92
CA TYR A 70 -8.61 3.40 -1.22
C TYR A 70 -8.49 3.85 -2.68
N VAL A 71 -7.25 4.05 -3.15
CA VAL A 71 -6.96 4.44 -4.54
C VAL A 71 -7.50 3.41 -5.51
N THR A 72 -7.40 2.12 -5.20
CA THR A 72 -7.97 1.06 -6.04
C THR A 72 -9.49 1.21 -6.16
N GLY A 73 -10.20 1.41 -5.05
CA GLY A 73 -11.64 1.67 -5.08
C GLY A 73 -12.01 2.92 -5.89
N TYR A 74 -11.28 4.02 -5.66
CA TYR A 74 -11.49 5.29 -6.34
C TYR A 74 -11.24 5.21 -7.85
N VAL A 75 -10.13 4.61 -8.28
CA VAL A 75 -9.71 4.52 -9.69
C VAL A 75 -10.57 3.54 -10.46
N CYS A 76 -10.98 2.42 -9.86
CA CYS A 76 -11.93 1.49 -10.48
C CYS A 76 -13.27 2.17 -10.80
N ALA A 77 -13.73 3.07 -9.93
CA ALA A 77 -14.97 3.81 -10.11
C ALA A 77 -14.85 4.97 -11.12
N LEU A 78 -13.66 5.59 -11.23
CA LEU A 78 -13.46 6.86 -11.92
C LEU A 78 -13.97 6.87 -13.37
N LYS A 79 -13.42 6.01 -14.24
CA LYS A 79 -13.75 6.02 -15.67
C LYS A 79 -15.15 5.44 -15.96
N PRO A 80 -15.56 4.29 -15.41
CA PRO A 80 -16.90 3.75 -15.65
C PRO A 80 -18.02 4.69 -15.19
N LEU A 81 -17.93 5.24 -13.97
CA LEU A 81 -18.97 6.15 -13.47
C LEU A 81 -19.01 7.46 -14.26
N ALA A 82 -17.87 7.94 -14.77
CA ALA A 82 -17.86 9.11 -15.66
C ALA A 82 -18.59 8.84 -16.99
N LEU A 83 -18.53 7.62 -17.52
CA LEU A 83 -19.26 7.21 -18.72
C LEU A 83 -20.76 7.05 -18.45
N TYR A 84 -21.13 6.41 -17.33
CA TYR A 84 -22.54 6.26 -16.92
C TYR A 84 -23.22 7.61 -16.69
N ARG A 85 -22.52 8.59 -16.09
CA ARG A 85 -23.04 9.96 -15.92
C ARG A 85 -23.32 10.68 -17.25
N ARG A 86 -22.66 10.28 -18.34
CA ARG A 86 -22.88 10.81 -19.69
C ARG A 86 -23.90 10.00 -20.49
N GLY A 87 -24.54 9.01 -19.88
CA GLY A 87 -25.49 8.11 -20.55
C GLY A 87 -24.84 7.06 -21.44
N ASN A 88 -23.50 6.99 -21.51
CA ASN A 88 -22.80 5.99 -22.32
C ASN A 88 -22.55 4.71 -21.52
N TYR A 89 -23.62 3.92 -21.33
CA TYR A 89 -23.59 2.72 -20.50
C TYR A 89 -22.79 1.58 -21.12
N GLU A 90 -22.91 1.36 -22.41
CA GLU A 90 -22.20 0.32 -23.14
C GLU A 90 -20.68 0.50 -23.05
N ALA A 91 -20.17 1.71 -23.33
CA ALA A 91 -18.75 1.99 -23.14
C ALA A 91 -18.31 1.85 -21.68
N GLY A 92 -19.20 2.15 -20.72
CA GLY A 92 -18.97 1.97 -19.29
C GLY A 92 -18.80 0.50 -18.91
N TRP A 93 -19.70 -0.39 -19.32
CA TRP A 93 -19.58 -1.83 -19.08
C TRP A 93 -18.41 -2.44 -19.82
N SER A 94 -18.17 -2.03 -21.07
CA SER A 94 -16.97 -2.43 -21.82
C SER A 94 -15.69 -2.00 -21.09
N CYS A 95 -15.67 -0.81 -20.48
CA CYS A 95 -14.56 -0.35 -19.64
C CYS A 95 -14.37 -1.22 -18.39
N VAL A 96 -15.45 -1.59 -17.69
CA VAL A 96 -15.40 -2.49 -16.52
C VAL A 96 -14.85 -3.85 -16.92
N SER A 97 -15.35 -4.45 -18.01
CA SER A 97 -14.89 -5.72 -18.56
C SER A 97 -13.40 -5.70 -18.91
N LYS A 98 -12.92 -4.67 -19.64
CA LYS A 98 -11.49 -4.50 -19.95
C LYS A 98 -10.65 -4.38 -18.68
N SER A 99 -11.12 -3.61 -17.70
CA SER A 99 -10.41 -3.43 -16.42
C SER A 99 -10.29 -4.73 -15.64
N ALA A 100 -11.36 -5.55 -15.60
CA ALA A 100 -11.37 -6.85 -14.93
C ALA A 100 -10.37 -7.83 -15.56
N LEU A 101 -10.44 -8.02 -16.88
CA LEU A 101 -9.57 -8.96 -17.60
C LEU A 101 -8.09 -8.57 -17.52
N ARG A 102 -7.77 -7.27 -17.57
CA ARG A 102 -6.38 -6.78 -17.50
C ARG A 102 -5.78 -6.86 -16.10
N ARG A 103 -6.59 -6.98 -15.04
CA ARG A 103 -6.11 -6.76 -13.66
C ARG A 103 -5.18 -7.87 -13.18
N LEU A 104 -5.60 -9.13 -13.28
CA LEU A 104 -4.79 -10.25 -12.80
C LEU A 104 -3.46 -10.34 -13.58
N PRO A 105 -3.42 -10.35 -14.93
CA PRO A 105 -2.17 -10.43 -15.67
C PRO A 105 -1.20 -9.28 -15.34
N ARG A 106 -1.71 -8.05 -15.22
CA ARG A 106 -0.90 -6.87 -14.91
C ARG A 106 -0.27 -6.93 -13.52
N LEU A 107 -0.92 -7.57 -12.54
CA LEU A 107 -0.35 -7.73 -11.20
C LEU A 107 0.55 -8.98 -11.12
N LEU A 108 0.10 -10.10 -11.71
CA LEU A 108 0.75 -11.40 -11.66
C LEU A 108 2.09 -11.44 -12.39
N TYR A 109 2.16 -10.86 -13.59
CA TYR A 109 3.39 -10.90 -14.38
C TYR A 109 4.59 -10.26 -13.64
N PRO A 110 4.53 -8.98 -13.23
CA PRO A 110 5.65 -8.35 -12.52
C PRO A 110 5.89 -8.96 -11.13
N SER A 111 4.86 -9.39 -10.39
CA SER A 111 5.05 -10.04 -9.09
C SER A 111 5.72 -11.41 -9.21
N ALA A 112 5.43 -12.16 -10.27
CA ALA A 112 6.10 -13.42 -10.58
C ALA A 112 7.58 -13.18 -10.91
N VAL A 113 7.90 -12.16 -11.74
CA VAL A 113 9.29 -11.78 -12.02
C VAL A 113 10.03 -11.40 -10.72
N ALA A 114 9.40 -10.63 -9.84
CA ALA A 114 9.99 -10.28 -8.54
C ALA A 114 10.24 -11.51 -7.66
N THR A 115 9.32 -12.47 -7.67
CA THR A 115 9.49 -13.76 -6.98
C THR A 115 10.65 -14.56 -7.54
N VAL A 116 10.81 -14.62 -8.87
CA VAL A 116 11.94 -15.30 -9.53
C VAL A 116 13.27 -14.66 -9.13
N ILE A 117 13.34 -13.33 -9.04
CA ILE A 117 14.55 -12.62 -8.60
C ILE A 117 14.86 -12.93 -7.14
N ALA A 118 13.86 -12.87 -6.25
CA ALA A 118 14.03 -13.20 -4.83
C ALA A 118 14.46 -14.67 -4.65
N TRP A 119 13.84 -15.60 -5.38
CA TRP A 119 14.20 -17.01 -5.41
C TRP A 119 15.64 -17.22 -5.87
N THR A 120 16.07 -16.54 -6.94
CA THR A 120 17.44 -16.61 -7.46
C THR A 120 18.44 -16.11 -6.41
N ALA A 121 18.14 -14.98 -5.77
CA ALA A 121 18.96 -14.45 -4.69
C ALA A 121 19.08 -15.42 -3.50
N THR A 122 18.01 -16.14 -3.16
CA THR A 122 18.05 -17.24 -2.17
C THR A 122 18.97 -18.37 -2.61
N GLN A 123 18.86 -18.86 -3.85
CA GLN A 123 19.69 -19.99 -4.32
C GLN A 123 21.18 -19.64 -4.42
N LEU A 124 21.50 -18.36 -4.66
CA LEU A 124 22.85 -17.82 -4.66
C LEU A 124 23.40 -17.51 -3.25
N GLY A 125 22.60 -17.66 -2.19
CA GLY A 125 23.03 -17.36 -0.81
C GLY A 125 23.21 -15.86 -0.53
N LEU A 126 22.56 -14.97 -1.28
CA LEU A 126 22.72 -13.52 -1.09
C LEU A 126 22.13 -13.02 0.23
N PHE A 127 21.23 -13.79 0.86
CA PHE A 127 20.57 -13.43 2.12
C PHE A 127 21.24 -14.01 3.37
N GLU A 128 22.42 -14.64 3.27
CA GLU A 128 23.10 -15.23 4.44
C GLU A 128 23.42 -14.17 5.51
N ALA A 129 23.82 -12.95 5.10
CA ALA A 129 24.04 -11.84 6.02
C ALA A 129 22.77 -11.52 6.85
N ALA A 130 21.58 -11.57 6.24
CA ALA A 130 20.31 -11.31 6.92
C ALA A 130 19.97 -12.37 7.98
N LYS A 131 20.32 -13.64 7.72
CA LYS A 131 20.14 -14.75 8.68
C LYS A 131 21.01 -14.61 9.93
N MET A 132 22.18 -13.99 9.77
CA MET A 132 23.12 -13.79 10.87
C MET A 132 22.86 -12.49 11.65
N THR A 133 21.82 -11.71 11.35
CA THR A 133 21.55 -10.46 12.08
C THR A 133 20.88 -10.69 13.44
N ASN A 134 20.93 -9.66 14.29
CA ASN A 134 20.12 -9.58 15.50
C ASN A 134 18.65 -9.16 15.23
N SER A 135 18.26 -8.89 13.98
CA SER A 135 16.92 -8.47 13.61
C SER A 135 15.98 -9.67 13.44
N TYR A 136 14.96 -9.76 14.29
CA TYR A 136 13.90 -10.77 14.14
C TYR A 136 13.21 -10.68 12.77
N TYR A 137 12.99 -9.46 12.28
CA TYR A 137 12.29 -9.26 11.01
C TYR A 137 13.11 -9.76 9.80
N LEU A 138 14.42 -9.46 9.75
CA LEU A 138 15.27 -9.90 8.65
C LEU A 138 15.43 -11.43 8.65
N THR A 139 15.64 -12.04 9.81
CA THR A 139 15.83 -13.49 9.95
C THR A 139 14.58 -14.29 9.58
N GLN A 140 13.38 -13.81 9.90
CA GLN A 140 12.12 -14.51 9.60
C GLN A 140 11.62 -14.33 8.16
N THR A 141 12.16 -13.36 7.42
CA THR A 141 11.69 -13.02 6.06
C THR A 141 12.60 -13.52 4.95
N VAL A 142 13.63 -14.30 5.27
CA VAL A 142 14.56 -14.93 4.32
C VAL A 142 14.38 -16.44 4.33
N GLN A 143 14.75 -17.10 3.23
CA GLN A 143 14.58 -18.54 3.04
C GLN A 143 15.93 -19.23 2.89
N ASP A 144 15.96 -20.53 3.18
CA ASP A 144 17.12 -21.37 2.99
C ASP A 144 17.28 -21.85 1.54
N LYS A 145 18.54 -22.14 1.18
CA LYS A 145 18.86 -22.78 -0.09
C LYS A 145 18.29 -24.19 -0.11
N LEU A 146 17.77 -24.61 -1.26
CA LEU A 146 17.20 -25.92 -1.46
C LEU A 146 17.90 -26.63 -2.63
N PRO A 147 17.88 -27.98 -2.69
CA PRO A 147 18.28 -28.70 -3.89
C PRO A 147 17.47 -28.22 -5.11
N LEU A 148 18.11 -28.12 -6.27
CA LEU A 148 17.53 -27.45 -7.46
C LEU A 148 16.13 -27.95 -7.86
N PRO A 149 15.83 -29.27 -7.90
CA PRO A 149 14.49 -29.75 -8.24
C PRO A 149 13.42 -29.27 -7.25
N SER A 150 13.71 -29.36 -5.94
CA SER A 150 12.83 -28.87 -4.88
C SER A 150 12.70 -27.35 -4.91
N ALA A 151 13.78 -26.64 -5.21
CA ALA A 151 13.80 -25.19 -5.34
C ALA A 151 12.89 -24.71 -6.47
N VAL A 152 12.94 -25.35 -7.64
CA VAL A 152 12.08 -25.01 -8.79
C VAL A 152 10.61 -25.34 -8.47
N GLY A 153 10.33 -26.47 -7.85
CA GLY A 153 8.97 -26.79 -7.37
C GLY A 153 8.42 -25.72 -6.42
N GLN A 154 9.24 -25.30 -5.45
CA GLN A 154 8.86 -24.25 -4.50
C GLN A 154 8.65 -22.90 -5.17
N LEU A 155 9.38 -22.56 -6.23
CA LEU A 155 9.16 -21.33 -7.00
C LEU A 155 7.74 -21.28 -7.55
N PHE A 156 7.29 -22.32 -8.26
CA PHE A 156 5.94 -22.36 -8.83
C PHE A 156 4.86 -22.37 -7.75
N VAL A 157 5.06 -23.14 -6.66
CA VAL A 157 4.14 -23.17 -5.52
C VAL A 157 4.00 -21.77 -4.90
N ASN A 158 5.10 -21.04 -4.70
CA ASN A 158 5.05 -19.71 -4.08
C ASN A 158 4.45 -18.64 -5.01
N ILE A 159 4.71 -18.71 -6.32
CA ILE A 159 4.03 -17.85 -7.31
C ILE A 159 2.51 -18.10 -7.26
N PHE A 160 2.09 -19.35 -7.20
CA PHE A 160 0.67 -19.70 -7.10
C PHE A 160 0.07 -19.28 -5.75
N ASN A 161 0.77 -19.52 -4.65
CA ASN A 161 0.30 -19.22 -3.29
C ASN A 161 0.11 -17.72 -3.02
N THR A 162 0.82 -16.85 -3.75
CA THR A 162 0.52 -15.40 -3.77
C THR A 162 -0.96 -15.15 -4.05
N TRP A 163 -1.60 -15.96 -4.91
CA TRP A 163 -2.97 -15.77 -5.40
C TRP A 163 -4.01 -16.66 -4.73
N THR A 164 -3.62 -17.47 -3.74
CA THR A 164 -4.55 -18.29 -2.93
C THR A 164 -4.70 -17.77 -1.51
N GLY A 165 -3.85 -16.83 -1.08
CA GLY A 165 -3.78 -16.35 0.30
C GLY A 165 -2.89 -17.21 1.20
N ALA A 166 -2.29 -18.29 0.69
CA ALA A 166 -1.30 -19.09 1.42
C ALA A 166 0.05 -18.36 1.61
N GLY A 167 0.26 -17.25 0.88
CA GLY A 167 1.42 -16.37 1.04
C GLY A 167 2.63 -16.82 0.22
N ASN A 168 3.61 -15.93 0.10
CA ASN A 168 4.83 -16.16 -0.67
C ASN A 168 6.04 -16.06 0.26
N LYS A 169 6.75 -17.18 0.42
CA LYS A 169 7.90 -17.27 1.33
C LYS A 169 9.11 -16.49 0.84
N TYR A 170 9.29 -16.36 -0.47
CA TYR A 170 10.38 -15.56 -1.05
C TYR A 170 10.09 -14.07 -0.97
N ASP A 171 8.82 -13.68 -1.01
CA ASP A 171 8.40 -12.29 -0.88
C ASP A 171 7.08 -12.14 -0.12
N VAL A 172 7.19 -12.08 1.21
CA VAL A 172 6.06 -11.96 2.15
C VAL A 172 5.21 -10.72 1.87
N HIS A 173 5.79 -9.67 1.26
CA HIS A 173 5.07 -8.42 1.01
C HIS A 173 3.97 -8.58 -0.03
N GLN A 174 4.11 -9.53 -0.96
CA GLN A 174 3.17 -9.77 -2.05
C GLN A 174 1.78 -10.23 -1.61
N GLY A 175 1.61 -10.68 -0.36
CA GLY A 175 0.29 -11.06 0.17
C GLY A 175 -0.77 -9.95 0.03
N THR A 176 -0.36 -8.69 0.02
CA THR A 176 -1.26 -7.54 -0.17
C THR A 176 -1.83 -7.47 -1.60
N LEU A 177 -1.14 -8.03 -2.62
CA LEU A 177 -1.58 -8.01 -4.01
C LEU A 177 -2.88 -8.80 -4.21
N PHE A 178 -3.02 -9.94 -3.53
CA PHE A 178 -4.22 -10.75 -3.63
C PHE A 178 -5.44 -10.04 -3.04
N GLU A 179 -5.26 -9.32 -1.93
CA GLU A 179 -6.31 -8.49 -1.34
C GLU A 179 -6.71 -7.32 -2.26
N LEU A 180 -5.72 -6.66 -2.90
CA LEU A 180 -5.96 -5.62 -3.91
C LEU A 180 -6.69 -6.15 -5.15
N PHE A 181 -6.41 -7.39 -5.55
CA PHE A 181 -7.11 -8.05 -6.64
C PHE A 181 -8.56 -8.34 -6.26
N LYS A 182 -8.80 -9.05 -5.15
CA LYS A 182 -10.16 -9.39 -4.66
C LYS A 182 -11.03 -8.15 -4.51
N GLY A 183 -10.56 -7.16 -3.75
CA GLY A 183 -11.31 -5.92 -3.56
C GLY A 183 -11.53 -5.13 -4.84
N GLY A 184 -10.54 -5.10 -5.75
CA GLY A 184 -10.70 -4.51 -7.07
C GLY A 184 -11.82 -5.17 -7.89
N MET A 185 -11.91 -6.51 -7.87
CA MET A 185 -12.96 -7.26 -8.55
C MET A 185 -14.34 -7.01 -7.94
N TYR A 186 -14.45 -6.96 -6.61
CA TYR A 186 -15.71 -6.62 -5.94
C TYR A 186 -16.18 -5.21 -6.26
N VAL A 187 -15.26 -4.24 -6.33
CA VAL A 187 -15.60 -2.88 -6.77
C VAL A 187 -16.09 -2.89 -8.21
N LEU A 188 -15.42 -3.58 -9.13
CA LEU A 188 -15.87 -3.64 -10.53
C LEU A 188 -17.26 -4.28 -10.66
N LEU A 189 -17.55 -5.34 -9.90
CA LEU A 189 -18.87 -5.95 -9.82
C LEU A 189 -19.91 -4.94 -9.30
N PHE A 190 -19.61 -4.25 -8.19
CA PHE A 190 -20.49 -3.22 -7.62
C PHE A 190 -20.77 -2.09 -8.61
N ILE A 191 -19.75 -1.60 -9.31
CA ILE A 191 -19.88 -0.54 -10.32
C ILE A 191 -20.71 -1.02 -11.52
N SER A 192 -20.56 -2.28 -11.94
CA SER A 192 -21.38 -2.87 -12.98
C SER A 192 -22.86 -2.94 -12.57
N ALA A 193 -23.12 -3.45 -11.36
CA ALA A 193 -24.48 -3.58 -10.80
C ALA A 193 -25.17 -2.22 -10.58
N THR A 194 -24.39 -1.19 -10.24
CA THR A 194 -24.91 0.15 -9.92
C THR A 194 -24.86 1.13 -11.10
N ALA A 195 -24.68 0.64 -12.34
CA ALA A 195 -24.52 1.46 -13.53
C ALA A 195 -25.69 2.43 -13.78
N LYS A 196 -26.94 1.96 -13.60
CA LYS A 196 -28.16 2.76 -13.75
C LYS A 196 -28.72 3.31 -12.43
N VAL A 197 -28.00 3.13 -11.33
CA VAL A 197 -28.42 3.63 -10.01
C VAL A 197 -28.02 5.09 -9.87
N GLN A 198 -28.92 5.92 -9.33
CA GLN A 198 -28.62 7.33 -9.06
C GLN A 198 -27.45 7.45 -8.07
N ALA A 199 -26.59 8.46 -8.28
CA ALA A 199 -25.36 8.62 -7.47
C ALA A 199 -25.63 8.68 -5.95
N LYS A 200 -26.73 9.30 -5.50
CA LYS A 200 -27.10 9.36 -4.08
C LYS A 200 -27.33 7.98 -3.46
N PHE A 201 -27.98 7.07 -4.18
CA PHE A 201 -28.25 5.71 -3.70
C PHE A 201 -27.00 4.85 -3.80
N ARG A 202 -26.18 5.03 -4.84
CA ARG A 202 -24.87 4.35 -4.95
C ARG A 202 -23.90 4.77 -3.85
N MET A 203 -23.87 6.05 -3.48
CA MET A 203 -23.12 6.55 -2.32
C MET A 203 -23.63 5.92 -1.02
N GLY A 204 -24.96 5.88 -0.82
CA GLY A 204 -25.57 5.19 0.32
C GLY A 204 -25.19 3.71 0.40
N ALA A 205 -25.29 2.98 -0.72
CA ALA A 205 -24.89 1.57 -0.79
C ALA A 205 -23.39 1.36 -0.52
N SER A 206 -22.54 2.27 -0.98
CA SER A 206 -21.10 2.23 -0.70
C SER A 206 -20.83 2.43 0.80
N LEU A 207 -21.52 3.37 1.45
CA LEU A 207 -21.41 3.58 2.90
C LEU A 207 -22.00 2.40 3.71
N LEU A 208 -23.08 1.78 3.25
CA LEU A 208 -23.64 0.59 3.88
C LEU A 208 -22.64 -0.57 3.83
N LEU A 209 -21.98 -0.80 2.69
CA LEU A 209 -20.93 -1.83 2.58
C LEU A 209 -19.69 -1.49 3.39
N TRP A 210 -19.32 -0.21 3.48
CA TRP A 210 -18.26 0.26 4.40
C TRP A 210 -18.61 -0.06 5.85
N GLY A 211 -19.85 0.25 6.29
CA GLY A 211 -20.33 -0.02 7.65
C GLY A 211 -20.46 -1.51 7.96
N TYR A 212 -20.91 -2.30 6.99
CA TYR A 212 -20.94 -3.76 7.11
C TYR A 212 -19.53 -4.33 7.33
N LEU A 213 -18.54 -3.90 6.54
CA LEU A 213 -17.15 -4.35 6.68
C LEU A 213 -16.49 -3.87 7.98
N TRP A 214 -16.88 -2.69 8.46
CA TRP A 214 -16.52 -2.25 9.81
C TRP A 214 -17.08 -3.22 10.87
N ALA A 215 -18.37 -3.56 10.81
CA ALA A 215 -19.00 -4.50 11.73
C ALA A 215 -18.40 -5.91 11.67
N CYS A 216 -17.94 -6.35 10.49
CA CYS A 216 -17.23 -7.62 10.30
C CYS A 216 -15.74 -7.60 10.72
N GLY A 217 -15.22 -6.51 11.28
CA GLY A 217 -13.81 -6.45 11.70
C GLY A 217 -12.81 -6.40 10.54
N ARG A 218 -13.18 -5.83 9.38
CA ARG A 218 -12.34 -5.80 8.16
C ARG A 218 -11.89 -4.37 7.78
N PRO A 219 -10.98 -3.76 8.55
CA PRO A 219 -10.64 -2.33 8.45
C PRO A 219 -9.96 -1.94 7.13
N TYR A 220 -9.24 -2.85 6.50
CA TYR A 220 -8.62 -2.61 5.20
C TYR A 220 -9.63 -2.72 4.06
N PHE A 221 -10.48 -3.74 4.05
CA PHE A 221 -11.46 -3.92 2.98
C PHE A 221 -12.44 -2.76 2.89
N MET A 222 -12.92 -2.21 4.02
CA MET A 222 -13.88 -1.11 3.98
C MET A 222 -13.37 0.10 3.15
N GLN A 223 -12.06 0.29 3.05
CA GLN A 223 -11.46 1.41 2.31
C GLN A 223 -11.69 1.35 0.79
N PHE A 224 -11.96 0.18 0.20
CA PHE A 224 -12.37 0.12 -1.21
C PHE A 224 -13.68 0.88 -1.44
N TRP A 225 -14.67 0.64 -0.58
CA TRP A 225 -15.98 1.28 -0.66
C TRP A 225 -15.92 2.75 -0.25
N TRP A 226 -15.03 3.10 0.67
CA TRP A 226 -14.69 4.50 0.94
C TRP A 226 -14.15 5.20 -0.32
N GLY A 227 -13.28 4.53 -1.08
CA GLY A 227 -12.78 5.02 -2.38
C GLY A 227 -13.90 5.27 -3.40
N VAL A 228 -14.84 4.34 -3.52
CA VAL A 228 -16.02 4.48 -4.40
C VAL A 228 -16.90 5.64 -3.95
N PHE A 229 -17.20 5.71 -2.65
CA PHE A 229 -17.99 6.80 -2.05
C PHE A 229 -17.36 8.16 -2.32
N MET A 230 -16.05 8.32 -2.07
CA MET A 230 -15.34 9.57 -2.30
C MET A 230 -15.30 9.94 -3.78
N ASN A 231 -15.24 8.97 -4.70
CA ASN A 231 -15.33 9.24 -6.13
C ASN A 231 -16.65 9.91 -6.51
N ASP A 232 -17.77 9.34 -6.05
CA ASP A 232 -19.09 9.95 -6.29
C ASP A 232 -19.26 11.28 -5.55
N LEU A 233 -18.77 11.38 -4.30
CA LEU A 233 -18.82 12.62 -3.53
C LEU A 233 -18.09 13.76 -4.25
N HIS A 234 -16.87 13.53 -4.74
CA HIS A 234 -16.09 14.53 -5.51
C HIS A 234 -16.81 14.97 -6.79
N ASN A 235 -17.61 14.08 -7.39
CA ASN A 235 -18.36 14.37 -8.62
C ASN A 235 -19.81 14.81 -8.34
N SER A 236 -20.20 15.00 -7.08
CA SER A 236 -21.56 15.34 -6.68
C SER A 236 -21.77 16.86 -6.63
N ARG A 237 -23.05 17.29 -6.69
CA ARG A 237 -23.44 18.69 -6.48
C ARG A 237 -23.04 19.19 -5.08
N LEU A 238 -22.92 18.30 -4.09
CA LEU A 238 -22.50 18.67 -2.74
C LEU A 238 -21.04 19.16 -2.72
N SER A 239 -20.14 18.43 -3.36
CA SER A 239 -18.73 18.85 -3.45
C SER A 239 -18.59 20.17 -4.21
N GLN A 240 -19.37 20.38 -5.27
CA GLN A 240 -19.41 21.67 -5.97
C GLN A 240 -19.87 22.81 -5.05
N ARG A 241 -20.95 22.62 -4.28
CA ARG A 241 -21.43 23.60 -3.30
C ARG A 241 -20.39 23.91 -2.22
N ILE A 242 -19.69 22.89 -1.72
CA ILE A 242 -18.60 23.06 -0.75
C ILE A 242 -17.49 23.91 -1.38
N SER A 243 -17.07 23.60 -2.60
CA SER A 243 -15.99 24.31 -3.29
C SER A 243 -16.29 25.77 -3.59
N TRP A 244 -17.57 26.12 -3.81
CA TRP A 244 -18.00 27.50 -4.06
C TRP A 244 -18.41 28.25 -2.78
N SER A 245 -18.42 27.56 -1.63
CA SER A 245 -18.78 28.18 -0.36
C SER A 245 -17.71 29.18 0.07
N LYS A 246 -18.14 30.41 0.39
CA LYS A 246 -17.29 31.44 1.00
C LYS A 246 -17.23 31.36 2.52
N SER A 247 -17.82 30.32 3.11
CA SER A 247 -17.88 30.18 4.57
C SER A 247 -16.52 29.86 5.16
N ARG A 248 -16.08 30.65 6.16
CA ARG A 248 -14.87 30.39 6.95
C ARG A 248 -14.92 29.09 7.77
N TYR A 249 -16.11 28.51 7.96
CA TYR A 249 -16.27 27.26 8.70
C TYR A 249 -15.82 26.03 7.90
N ILE A 250 -15.92 26.05 6.57
CA ILE A 250 -15.50 24.95 5.70
C ILE A 250 -14.00 24.64 5.88
N PRO A 251 -13.07 25.61 5.73
CA PRO A 251 -11.67 25.33 5.97
C PRO A 251 -11.37 25.01 7.44
N PHE A 252 -12.07 25.61 8.41
CA PHE A 252 -11.91 25.26 9.83
C PHE A 252 -12.20 23.78 10.09
N PHE A 253 -13.36 23.27 9.63
CA PHE A 253 -13.70 21.84 9.76
C PHE A 253 -12.76 20.96 8.91
N GLY A 254 -12.27 21.47 7.79
CA GLY A 254 -11.24 20.79 7.00
C GLY A 254 -9.95 20.58 7.78
N PHE A 255 -9.40 21.63 8.40
CA PHE A 255 -8.20 21.54 9.24
C PHE A 255 -8.42 20.65 10.47
N LEU A 256 -9.57 20.77 11.13
CA LEU A 256 -9.93 19.91 12.25
C LEU A 256 -9.99 18.44 11.83
N SER A 257 -10.60 18.15 10.67
CA SER A 257 -10.68 16.80 10.13
C SER A 257 -9.29 16.23 9.80
N VAL A 258 -8.40 17.03 9.21
CA VAL A 258 -7.01 16.61 8.97
C VAL A 258 -6.26 16.37 10.27
N ALA A 259 -6.35 17.29 11.24
CA ALA A 259 -5.66 17.16 12.53
C ALA A 259 -6.12 15.91 13.30
N LEU A 260 -7.43 15.70 13.42
CA LEU A 260 -7.98 14.49 14.04
C LEU A 260 -7.61 13.24 13.25
N GLY A 261 -7.65 13.31 11.91
CA GLY A 261 -7.27 12.21 11.03
C GLY A 261 -5.82 11.76 11.25
N LEU A 262 -4.88 12.71 11.29
CA LEU A 262 -3.47 12.42 11.60
C LEU A 262 -3.30 11.91 13.03
N PHE A 263 -4.02 12.46 14.00
CA PHE A 263 -3.91 12.02 15.38
C PHE A 263 -4.37 10.57 15.58
N ILE A 264 -5.56 10.22 15.06
CA ILE A 264 -6.11 8.85 15.13
C ILE A 264 -5.26 7.89 14.31
N ALA A 265 -4.80 8.30 13.12
CA ALA A 265 -3.93 7.46 12.31
C ALA A 265 -2.56 7.17 12.96
N SER A 266 -2.18 7.92 14.00
CA SER A 266 -0.94 7.72 14.75
C SER A 266 -1.00 6.62 15.81
N PHE A 267 -2.11 5.90 15.97
CA PHE A 267 -2.24 4.86 17.00
C PHE A 267 -1.11 3.80 16.96
N PRO A 268 -0.46 3.46 18.10
CA PRO A 268 0.63 2.48 18.16
C PRO A 268 0.23 1.05 17.81
N GLU A 269 1.23 0.21 17.53
CA GLU A 269 1.02 -1.23 17.34
C GLU A 269 1.30 -2.01 18.63
N SER A 270 2.27 -1.57 19.42
CA SER A 270 2.68 -2.24 20.67
C SER A 270 2.83 -1.24 21.81
N ARG A 271 2.81 -1.76 23.05
CA ARG A 271 3.03 -0.99 24.29
C ARG A 271 2.16 0.27 24.38
N ILE A 272 0.89 0.11 24.05
CA ILE A 272 -0.09 1.20 23.86
C ILE A 272 -0.33 1.95 25.18
N GLU A 273 -0.20 1.24 26.30
CA GLU A 273 -0.34 1.72 27.66
C GLU A 273 0.74 2.71 28.10
N LEU A 274 1.92 2.71 27.44
CA LEU A 274 3.05 3.53 27.87
C LEU A 274 2.88 5.04 27.66
N ALA A 275 1.91 5.49 26.86
CA ALA A 275 1.61 6.91 26.72
C ALA A 275 0.12 7.23 26.97
N PRO A 276 -0.18 8.31 27.72
CA PRO A 276 -1.57 8.67 28.02
C PRO A 276 -2.42 8.89 26.77
N TRP A 277 -1.86 9.51 25.73
CA TRP A 277 -2.59 9.79 24.49
C TRP A 277 -2.95 8.52 23.72
N SER A 278 -2.10 7.49 23.74
CA SER A 278 -2.37 6.22 23.05
C SER A 278 -3.32 5.34 23.86
N SER A 279 -3.20 5.36 25.20
CA SER A 279 -4.15 4.70 26.09
C SER A 279 -5.56 5.29 25.95
N TRP A 280 -5.68 6.62 25.88
CA TRP A 280 -6.95 7.31 25.61
C TRP A 280 -7.56 6.91 24.26
N GLN A 281 -6.75 6.88 23.18
CA GLN A 281 -7.24 6.38 21.89
C GLN A 281 -7.68 4.92 21.96
N ASN A 282 -6.99 4.08 22.73
CA ASN A 282 -7.33 2.66 22.89
C ASN A 282 -8.69 2.48 23.56
N GLN A 283 -9.02 3.29 24.57
CA GLN A 283 -10.32 3.27 25.23
C GLN A 283 -11.47 3.63 24.26
N ILE A 284 -11.24 4.62 23.38
CA ILE A 284 -12.24 5.00 22.37
C ILE A 284 -12.37 3.90 21.31
N LEU A 285 -11.25 3.36 20.83
CA LEU A 285 -11.26 2.31 19.81
C LEU A 285 -11.89 1.02 20.33
N SER A 286 -11.61 0.61 21.57
CA SER A 286 -12.19 -0.60 22.16
C SER A 286 -13.70 -0.47 22.41
N ALA A 287 -14.21 0.75 22.59
CA ALA A 287 -15.65 1.02 22.71
C ALA A 287 -16.36 1.08 21.35
N THR A 288 -15.65 1.43 20.27
CA THR A 288 -16.25 1.69 18.96
C THR A 288 -15.98 0.61 17.92
N VAL A 289 -14.92 -0.17 18.05
CA VAL A 289 -14.56 -1.22 17.09
C VAL A 289 -15.08 -2.57 17.61
N PRO A 290 -15.51 -3.50 16.73
CA PRO A 290 -15.85 -4.85 17.16
C PRO A 290 -14.75 -5.48 18.00
N LYS A 291 -15.15 -6.27 19.02
CA LYS A 291 -14.20 -6.96 19.90
C LYS A 291 -13.27 -7.87 19.09
N ASP A 292 -12.07 -8.09 19.62
CA ASP A 292 -11.04 -8.96 19.05
C ASP A 292 -10.59 -8.56 17.63
N SER A 293 -10.75 -7.29 17.29
CA SER A 293 -10.33 -6.72 16.01
C SER A 293 -8.96 -6.07 16.08
N GLU A 294 -8.35 -5.87 14.91
CA GLU A 294 -7.04 -5.22 14.79
C GLU A 294 -7.17 -3.69 14.96
N TYR A 295 -7.27 -3.21 16.21
CA TYR A 295 -7.45 -1.79 16.54
C TYR A 295 -6.46 -0.84 15.84
N PRO A 296 -5.16 -1.17 15.70
CA PRO A 296 -4.24 -0.30 14.98
C PRO A 296 -4.63 -0.09 13.51
N LYS A 297 -5.17 -1.11 12.85
CA LYS A 297 -5.62 -1.00 11.46
C LYS A 297 -6.90 -0.15 11.36
N PHE A 298 -7.83 -0.31 12.30
CA PHE A 298 -9.03 0.52 12.38
C PHE A 298 -8.70 2.00 12.60
N ALA A 299 -7.78 2.30 13.51
CA ALA A 299 -7.34 3.67 13.78
C ALA A 299 -6.77 4.33 12.52
N SER A 300 -5.83 3.66 11.82
CA SER A 300 -5.29 4.17 10.55
C SER A 300 -6.38 4.34 9.49
N SER A 301 -7.35 3.41 9.41
CA SER A 301 -8.45 3.48 8.45
C SER A 301 -9.42 4.63 8.72
N PHE A 302 -9.83 4.85 9.98
CA PHE A 302 -10.66 5.99 10.34
C PHE A 302 -9.93 7.32 10.18
N GLY A 303 -8.67 7.36 10.61
CA GLY A 303 -7.81 8.52 10.42
C GLY A 303 -7.70 8.88 8.94
N PHE A 304 -7.53 7.89 8.07
CA PHE A 304 -7.51 8.11 6.63
C PHE A 304 -8.85 8.57 6.05
N CYS A 305 -9.99 8.04 6.53
CA CYS A 305 -11.30 8.56 6.13
C CYS A 305 -11.43 10.06 6.44
N LEU A 306 -11.03 10.49 7.64
CA LEU A 306 -11.01 11.90 8.02
C LEU A 306 -10.05 12.72 7.14
N LEU A 307 -8.85 12.21 6.84
CA LEU A 307 -7.92 12.90 5.93
C LEU A 307 -8.54 13.16 4.56
N THR A 308 -9.26 12.19 4.00
CA THR A 308 -9.93 12.37 2.70
C THR A 308 -11.12 13.33 2.77
N ILE A 309 -11.85 13.39 3.89
CA ILE A 309 -12.90 14.40 4.13
C ILE A 309 -12.26 15.79 4.21
N GLY A 310 -11.20 15.93 5.00
CA GLY A 310 -10.42 17.17 5.09
C GLY A 310 -9.92 17.64 3.72
N GLY A 311 -9.49 16.71 2.86
CA GLY A 311 -9.10 17.01 1.48
C GLY A 311 -10.22 17.52 0.57
N VAL A 312 -11.49 17.18 0.84
CA VAL A 312 -12.66 17.74 0.13
C VAL A 312 -12.99 19.15 0.65
N LEU A 313 -12.79 19.39 1.95
CA LEU A 313 -13.11 20.66 2.59
C LEU A 313 -12.03 21.73 2.39
N LEU A 314 -10.76 21.33 2.24
CA LEU A 314 -9.63 22.25 2.11
C LEU A 314 -9.25 22.50 0.64
N PRO A 315 -9.34 23.75 0.15
CA PRO A 315 -8.81 24.09 -1.15
C PRO A 315 -7.27 23.98 -1.14
N GLY A 316 -6.68 23.24 -2.09
CA GLY A 316 -5.24 23.17 -2.30
C GLY A 316 -4.56 21.84 -1.93
N CYS A 317 -5.23 20.92 -1.21
CA CYS A 317 -4.66 19.60 -0.92
C CYS A 317 -4.30 18.81 -2.19
N THR A 318 -5.14 18.93 -3.23
CA THR A 318 -4.86 18.34 -4.55
C THR A 318 -3.63 18.94 -5.22
N GLY A 319 -3.33 20.22 -4.99
CA GLY A 319 -2.15 20.90 -5.51
C GLY A 319 -0.86 20.36 -4.90
N ILE A 320 -0.83 20.17 -3.57
CA ILE A 320 0.30 19.57 -2.87
C ILE A 320 0.55 18.15 -3.37
N LEU A 321 -0.50 17.34 -3.47
CA LEU A 321 -0.41 15.96 -3.96
C LEU A 321 -0.02 15.88 -5.44
N SER A 322 -0.34 16.89 -6.25
CA SER A 322 0.05 16.93 -7.67
C SER A 322 1.48 17.43 -7.89
N HIS A 323 2.26 17.67 -6.83
CA HIS A 323 3.65 18.10 -6.96
C HIS A 323 4.50 17.06 -7.74
N ARG A 324 5.35 17.55 -8.64
CA ARG A 324 6.17 16.74 -9.56
C ARG A 324 6.93 15.60 -8.89
N ALA A 325 7.48 15.86 -7.69
CA ALA A 325 8.23 14.85 -6.95
C ALA A 325 7.33 13.70 -6.48
N LEU A 326 6.15 14.00 -5.92
CA LEU A 326 5.21 12.97 -5.46
C LEU A 326 4.66 12.16 -6.62
N VAL A 327 4.31 12.83 -7.73
CA VAL A 327 3.87 12.15 -8.96
C VAL A 327 4.97 11.25 -9.51
N TRP A 328 6.23 11.70 -9.48
CA TRP A 328 7.37 10.88 -9.91
C TRP A 328 7.54 9.63 -9.04
N LEU A 329 7.40 9.76 -7.72
CA LEU A 329 7.39 8.61 -6.80
C LEU A 329 6.21 7.67 -7.10
N GLY A 330 5.02 8.25 -7.35
CA GLY A 330 3.79 7.53 -7.67
C GLY A 330 3.88 6.65 -8.90
N LYS A 331 4.47 7.15 -9.98
CA LYS A 331 4.66 6.40 -11.23
C LYS A 331 5.50 5.13 -11.03
N ARG A 332 6.37 5.10 -10.01
CA ARG A 332 7.28 3.98 -9.67
C ARG A 332 6.81 3.19 -8.45
N SER A 333 5.65 3.54 -7.88
CA SER A 333 5.21 3.03 -6.58
C SER A 333 5.13 1.51 -6.55
N PHE A 334 4.72 0.90 -7.68
CA PHE A 334 4.53 -0.53 -7.80
C PHE A 334 5.86 -1.28 -7.95
N ALA A 335 6.78 -0.77 -8.77
CA ALA A 335 8.13 -1.30 -8.87
C ALA A 335 8.89 -1.22 -7.53
N VAL A 336 8.81 -0.08 -6.84
CA VAL A 336 9.38 0.09 -5.49
C VAL A 336 8.78 -0.92 -4.52
N TYR A 337 7.45 -1.11 -4.56
CA TYR A 337 6.77 -2.11 -3.73
C TYR A 337 7.28 -3.54 -3.98
N LEU A 338 7.61 -3.92 -5.21
CA LEU A 338 8.15 -5.26 -5.48
C LEU A 338 9.64 -5.41 -5.13
N LEU A 339 10.43 -4.34 -5.28
CA LEU A 339 11.89 -4.41 -5.16
C LEU A 339 12.41 -4.14 -3.74
N HIS A 340 11.72 -3.30 -2.96
CA HIS A 340 12.23 -2.81 -1.67
C HIS A 340 12.56 -3.94 -0.68
N GLY A 341 11.72 -4.98 -0.57
CA GLY A 341 11.93 -6.07 0.39
C GLY A 341 13.16 -6.92 0.06
N THR A 342 13.36 -7.24 -1.21
CA THR A 342 14.53 -7.99 -1.68
C THR A 342 15.81 -7.19 -1.51
N LEU A 343 15.82 -5.91 -1.91
CA LEU A 343 16.98 -5.02 -1.74
C LEU A 343 17.24 -4.68 -0.27
N LEU A 344 16.21 -4.63 0.58
CA LEU A 344 16.34 -4.45 2.02
C LEU A 344 17.08 -5.64 2.63
N ARG A 345 16.61 -6.87 2.36
CA ARG A 345 17.17 -8.11 2.93
C ARG A 345 18.58 -8.41 2.42
N TRP A 346 18.89 -8.03 1.19
CA TRP A 346 20.22 -8.22 0.60
C TRP A 346 21.11 -6.98 0.77
N LEU A 347 20.94 -5.98 -0.10
CA LEU A 347 21.88 -4.86 -0.23
C LEU A 347 21.98 -4.02 1.04
N LEU A 348 20.86 -3.59 1.63
CA LEU A 348 20.91 -2.73 2.82
C LEU A 348 21.48 -3.49 4.02
N THR A 349 21.09 -4.76 4.22
CA THR A 349 21.68 -5.61 5.26
C THR A 349 23.21 -5.69 5.11
N TRP A 350 23.71 -5.94 3.91
CA TRP A 350 25.15 -6.01 3.64
C TRP A 350 25.85 -4.68 3.91
N MET A 351 25.25 -3.55 3.55
CA MET A 351 25.83 -2.23 3.83
C MET A 351 25.90 -1.93 5.32
N VAL A 352 24.90 -2.35 6.09
CA VAL A 352 24.77 -2.05 7.52
C VAL A 352 25.57 -3.00 8.41
N TYR A 353 25.56 -4.30 8.11
CA TYR A 353 26.19 -5.35 8.91
C TYR A 353 27.52 -5.84 8.32
N GLY A 354 27.75 -5.69 7.01
CA GLY A 354 28.93 -6.21 6.31
C GLY A 354 30.23 -5.47 6.64
N THR A 355 30.17 -4.32 7.31
CA THR A 355 31.34 -3.64 7.89
C THR A 355 31.82 -4.28 9.20
N GLY A 356 31.01 -5.15 9.81
CA GLY A 356 31.23 -5.79 11.10
C GLY A 356 31.87 -7.20 11.06
N LEU A 357 32.44 -7.63 9.92
CA LEU A 357 33.29 -8.82 9.85
C LEU A 357 34.64 -8.56 10.55
N SER A 358 34.61 -8.14 11.82
CA SER A 358 35.82 -8.11 12.64
C SER A 358 36.09 -9.55 13.11
N PRO A 359 37.24 -10.17 12.81
CA PRO A 359 37.51 -11.58 13.10
C PRO A 359 37.55 -11.97 14.60
N GLY A 360 37.23 -11.04 15.51
CA GLY A 360 37.58 -11.16 16.94
C GLY A 360 36.49 -10.92 17.97
N LEU A 361 35.23 -10.58 17.60
CA LEU A 361 34.15 -10.46 18.60
C LEU A 361 33.17 -11.62 18.48
N GLN A 362 33.55 -12.75 19.07
CA GLN A 362 32.57 -13.74 19.49
C GLN A 362 31.75 -13.11 20.65
N VAL A 363 30.55 -12.64 20.34
CA VAL A 363 29.52 -12.47 21.38
C VAL A 363 29.43 -13.81 22.11
N GLN A 364 29.57 -13.83 23.44
CA GLN A 364 29.35 -15.03 24.25
C GLN A 364 27.95 -15.55 23.94
N GLN A 365 27.88 -16.56 23.09
CA GLN A 365 26.66 -17.26 22.75
C GLN A 365 26.59 -18.54 23.58
N PRO A 366 25.39 -19.01 23.96
CA PRO A 366 25.23 -20.35 24.50
C PRO A 366 25.86 -21.35 23.53
N GLU A 367 26.59 -22.34 24.07
CA GLU A 367 27.33 -23.33 23.28
C GLU A 367 26.45 -23.90 22.15
N GLY A 368 26.87 -23.67 20.90
CA GLY A 368 26.19 -24.20 19.70
C GLY A 368 25.35 -23.21 18.89
N ALA A 369 25.19 -21.94 19.29
CA ALA A 369 24.47 -20.96 18.48
C ALA A 369 25.39 -20.22 17.48
N PRO A 370 24.94 -19.96 16.23
CA PRO A 370 25.76 -19.36 15.17
C PRO A 370 26.08 -17.88 15.46
N PRO A 371 27.32 -17.41 15.15
CA PRO A 371 27.74 -16.04 15.41
C PRO A 371 26.79 -15.03 14.73
N LYS A 372 26.33 -14.02 15.49
CA LYS A 372 25.47 -12.95 14.99
C LYS A 372 26.30 -11.72 14.64
N LEU A 373 25.96 -11.10 13.52
CA LEU A 373 26.54 -9.83 13.10
C LEU A 373 26.06 -8.70 14.02
N GLU A 374 27.02 -7.88 14.45
CA GLU A 374 26.73 -6.70 15.26
C GLU A 374 26.14 -5.59 14.41
N TYR A 375 25.11 -4.92 14.93
CA TYR A 375 24.48 -3.79 14.26
C TYR A 375 25.35 -2.54 14.43
N ALA A 376 25.84 -1.97 13.33
CA ALA A 376 26.73 -0.81 13.33
C ALA A 376 26.10 0.51 13.85
N GLY A 377 24.80 0.50 14.16
CA GLY A 377 24.09 1.62 14.76
C GLY A 377 23.30 2.49 13.78
N ASN A 378 22.39 3.30 14.33
CA ASN A 378 21.43 4.11 13.56
C ASN A 378 22.09 5.20 12.72
N THR A 379 23.23 5.74 13.15
CA THR A 379 23.98 6.76 12.39
C THR A 379 24.55 6.18 11.09
N TRP A 380 25.11 4.98 11.16
CA TRP A 380 25.58 4.26 9.98
C TRP A 380 24.43 3.89 9.04
N LEU A 381 23.30 3.41 9.59
CA LEU A 381 22.09 3.17 8.79
C LEU A 381 21.67 4.43 8.01
N LEU A 382 21.60 5.59 8.67
CA LEU A 382 21.24 6.85 8.00
C LEU A 382 22.22 7.24 6.88
N PHE A 383 23.51 6.88 7.00
CA PHE A 383 24.50 7.06 5.95
C PHE A 383 24.31 6.09 4.77
N CYS A 384 23.94 4.84 5.03
CA CYS A 384 23.66 3.84 4.00
C CYS A 384 22.37 4.11 3.22
N LEU A 385 21.36 4.68 3.87
CA LEU A 385 20.01 4.85 3.30
C LEU A 385 19.99 5.64 1.97
N PRO A 386 20.66 6.79 1.80
CA PRO A 386 20.69 7.51 0.52
C PRO A 386 21.22 6.66 -0.65
N VAL A 387 22.26 5.86 -0.41
CA VAL A 387 22.84 4.97 -1.42
C VAL A 387 21.86 3.86 -1.78
N TRP A 388 21.26 3.21 -0.77
CA TRP A 388 20.25 2.18 -0.98
C TRP A 388 19.01 2.72 -1.70
N LEU A 389 18.54 3.92 -1.36
CA LEU A 389 17.42 4.59 -2.03
C LEU A 389 17.76 4.94 -3.48
N GLY A 390 18.99 5.41 -3.75
CA GLY A 390 19.47 5.66 -5.10
C GLY A 390 19.40 4.40 -5.98
N VAL A 391 19.85 3.26 -5.44
CA VAL A 391 19.76 1.96 -6.12
C VAL A 391 18.31 1.50 -6.27
N LEU A 392 17.50 1.57 -5.21
CA LEU A 392 16.09 1.16 -5.23
C LEU A 392 15.29 1.92 -6.28
N TYR A 393 15.39 3.25 -6.31
CA TYR A 393 14.65 4.07 -7.27
C TYR A 393 15.26 4.00 -8.68
N GLY A 394 16.58 3.82 -8.82
CA GLY A 394 17.22 3.55 -10.10
C GLY A 394 16.75 2.24 -10.74
N LEU A 395 16.73 1.16 -9.96
CA LEU A 395 16.19 -0.13 -10.40
C LEU A 395 14.68 -0.07 -10.62
N ALA A 396 13.93 0.66 -9.81
CA ALA A 396 12.50 0.88 -10.04
C ALA A 396 12.23 1.63 -11.34
N GLU A 397 13.08 2.57 -11.74
CA GLU A 397 12.97 3.23 -13.04
C GLU A 397 13.20 2.28 -14.21
N ILE A 398 14.22 1.44 -14.11
CA ILE A 398 14.51 0.39 -15.10
C ILE A 398 13.33 -0.58 -15.16
N TRP A 399 12.84 -1.04 -14.01
CA TRP A 399 11.69 -1.92 -13.90
C TRP A 399 10.45 -1.36 -14.58
N THR A 400 10.11 -0.10 -14.29
CA THR A 400 8.94 0.55 -14.89
C THR A 400 9.08 0.72 -16.40
N ARG A 401 10.30 0.94 -16.92
CA ARG A 401 10.53 1.04 -18.37
C ARG A 401 10.43 -0.30 -19.08
N TYR A 402 10.96 -1.37 -18.50
CA TYR A 402 11.09 -2.66 -19.18
C TYR A 402 10.05 -3.68 -18.72
N VAL A 403 9.99 -3.96 -17.42
CA VAL A 403 9.13 -5.02 -16.87
C VAL A 403 7.66 -4.62 -16.87
N ASP A 404 7.35 -3.41 -16.39
CA ASP A 404 5.95 -2.94 -16.37
C ASP A 404 5.41 -2.73 -17.80
N THR A 405 6.23 -2.21 -18.72
CA THR A 405 5.87 -2.08 -20.14
C THR A 405 5.66 -3.44 -20.80
N ALA A 406 6.52 -4.43 -20.52
CA ALA A 406 6.35 -5.78 -21.03
C ALA A 406 5.07 -6.44 -20.48
N ALA A 407 4.81 -6.28 -19.18
CA ALA A 407 3.59 -6.73 -18.53
C ALA A 407 2.34 -6.09 -19.16
N GLU A 408 2.39 -4.79 -19.48
CA GLU A 408 1.30 -4.09 -20.16
C GLU A 408 1.07 -4.62 -21.58
N ARG A 409 2.13 -4.80 -22.37
CA ARG A 409 2.02 -5.37 -23.73
C ARG A 409 1.45 -6.78 -23.70
N PHE A 410 1.98 -7.65 -22.84
CA PHE A 410 1.47 -9.01 -22.64
C PHE A 410 -0.01 -9.00 -22.27
N THR A 411 -0.39 -8.18 -21.29
CA THR A 411 -1.77 -8.05 -20.83
C THR A 411 -2.70 -7.56 -21.94
N ASN A 412 -2.28 -6.56 -22.72
CA ASN A 412 -3.08 -6.03 -23.82
C ASN A 412 -3.29 -7.07 -24.92
N ASN A 413 -2.24 -7.81 -25.28
CA ASN A 413 -2.31 -8.87 -26.28
C ASN A 413 -3.23 -10.01 -25.82
N LEU A 414 -3.11 -10.43 -24.56
CA LEU A 414 -3.98 -11.46 -23.98
C LEU A 414 -5.46 -11.02 -23.99
N VAL A 415 -5.74 -9.77 -23.61
CA VAL A 415 -7.12 -9.26 -23.62
C VAL A 415 -7.66 -9.06 -25.04
N ALA A 416 -6.81 -8.65 -25.99
CA ALA A 416 -7.21 -8.56 -27.39
C ALA A 416 -7.53 -9.94 -27.98
N TYR A 417 -6.71 -10.95 -27.69
CA TYR A 417 -6.91 -12.32 -28.15
C TYR A 417 -8.17 -12.99 -27.57
N THR A 418 -8.50 -12.69 -26.31
CA THR A 418 -9.63 -13.32 -25.60
C THR A 418 -10.98 -12.64 -25.83
N ARG A 419 -10.99 -11.38 -26.27
CA ARG A 419 -12.24 -10.66 -26.52
C ARG A 419 -12.74 -11.00 -27.92
N GLN A 420 -14.02 -11.31 -28.02
CA GLN A 420 -14.72 -11.28 -29.29
C GLN A 420 -14.53 -9.89 -29.90
N GLU A 421 -14.07 -9.82 -31.14
CA GLU A 421 -14.19 -8.61 -31.94
C GLU A 421 -15.68 -8.25 -31.97
N ASP A 422 -15.99 -6.96 -31.88
CA ASP A 422 -17.36 -6.51 -32.10
C ASP A 422 -17.78 -7.12 -33.44
N LEU A 423 -18.80 -7.99 -33.44
CA LEU A 423 -19.42 -8.51 -34.64
C LEU A 423 -19.87 -7.29 -35.44
N LYS A 424 -18.99 -6.78 -36.30
CA LYS A 424 -19.32 -5.80 -37.32
C LYS A 424 -20.29 -6.53 -38.23
N GLU A 425 -21.56 -6.29 -37.98
CA GLU A 425 -22.66 -6.52 -38.91
C GLU A 425 -22.54 -7.87 -39.63
N LEU A 426 -22.74 -8.96 -38.90
CA LEU A 426 -23.58 -10.00 -39.48
C LEU A 426 -24.97 -9.39 -39.56
N SER A 427 -25.19 -8.64 -40.64
CA SER A 427 -26.51 -8.31 -41.14
C SER A 427 -27.30 -9.61 -41.14
N LEU A 428 -28.18 -9.76 -40.16
CA LEU A 428 -29.23 -10.76 -40.19
C LEU A 428 -30.09 -10.39 -41.40
N VAL A 429 -29.80 -11.06 -42.52
CA VAL A 429 -30.70 -11.20 -43.67
C VAL A 429 -31.88 -12.04 -43.24
#